data_AF-A0A933E2F6-F1
#
_entry.id   AF-A0A933E2F6-F1
#
_cell.length_a   1.000
_cell.length_b   1.000
_cell.length_c   1.000
_cell.angle_alpha   90.00
_cell.angle_beta   90.00
_cell.angle_gamma   90.00
#
_symmetry.space_group_name_H-M   'P 1'
#
loop_
_entity.id
_entity.type
_entity.pdbx_description
1 polymer ?
#
loop_
_entity_poly.entity_id
_entity_poly.type
_entity_poly.pdbx_seq_one_letter_code
_entity_poly.pdbx_strand_id
1 'polypeptide(L)' 'MSGNETSAVPKPKKSVALSGVAAGTTALCTVGRCGNDIHYRGYDILVVAGQCEFEE' A
#
# COMPACT_ATOMS: atom_id res chain seq x y z
N MET A 1 0.94 39.52 14.26
CA MET A 1 0.02 38.41 14.60
C MET A 1 -0.86 38.18 13.38
N SER A 2 -0.46 37.28 12.48
CA SER A 2 -1.18 37.00 11.22
C SER A 2 -1.51 35.51 11.16
N GLY A 3 -2.70 35.22 10.67
CA GLY A 3 -3.54 34.07 11.03
C GLY A 3 -2.98 32.68 10.75
N ASN A 4 -3.31 31.76 11.65
CA ASN A 4 -3.10 30.33 11.50
C ASN A 4 -4.26 29.75 10.68
N GLU A 5 -3.96 29.27 9.47
CA GLU A 5 -4.90 28.55 8.62
C GLU A 5 -5.28 27.22 9.27
N THR A 6 -6.48 27.13 9.84
CA THR A 6 -7.06 25.85 10.27
C THR A 6 -7.49 25.07 9.03
N SER A 7 -6.56 24.31 8.44
CA SER A 7 -6.88 23.23 7.53
C SER A 7 -7.75 22.22 8.29
N ALA A 8 -9.05 22.23 8.02
CA ALA A 8 -10.00 21.31 8.62
C ALA A 8 -9.58 19.87 8.29
N VAL A 9 -9.06 19.16 9.30
CA VAL A 9 -8.75 17.73 9.21
C VAL A 9 -10.04 17.02 8.77
N PRO A 10 -10.02 16.25 7.66
CA PRO A 10 -11.19 15.52 7.22
C PRO A 10 -11.71 14.67 8.37
N LYS A 11 -12.99 14.84 8.74
CA LYS A 11 -13.63 14.00 9.75
C LYS A 11 -13.37 12.54 9.37
N PRO A 12 -12.78 11.72 10.27
CA PRO A 12 -12.54 10.32 9.96
C PRO A 12 -13.90 9.68 9.68
N LYS A 13 -14.14 9.36 8.42
CA LYS A 13 -15.23 8.47 8.02
C LYS A 13 -15.06 7.20 8.85
N LYS A 14 -16.15 6.60 9.34
CA LYS A 14 -16.11 5.29 10.01
C LYS A 14 -15.37 4.33 9.09
N SER A 15 -14.07 4.19 9.31
CA SER A 15 -13.20 3.38 8.49
C SER A 15 -13.46 1.94 8.87
N VAL A 16 -13.31 1.02 7.93
CA VAL A 16 -13.19 -0.40 8.28
C VAL A 16 -12.09 -0.52 9.33
N ALA A 17 -12.33 -1.34 10.36
CA ALA A 17 -11.63 -1.29 11.64
C ALA A 17 -10.09 -1.14 11.58
N LEU A 18 -9.45 -1.69 10.54
CA LEU A 18 -7.99 -1.73 10.39
C LEU A 18 -7.45 -0.88 9.24
N SER A 19 -8.26 -0.01 8.63
CA SER A 19 -7.81 0.83 7.52
C SER A 19 -6.66 1.77 7.95
N GLY A 20 -5.52 1.68 7.28
CA GLY A 20 -4.32 2.48 7.60
C GLY A 20 -3.53 1.99 8.82
N VAL A 21 -3.94 0.91 9.48
CA VAL A 21 -3.20 0.31 10.60
C VAL A 21 -2.25 -0.75 10.06
N ALA A 22 -0.96 -0.61 10.36
CA ALA A 22 0.01 -1.68 10.10
C ALA A 22 -0.27 -2.86 11.05
N ALA A 23 -0.84 -3.93 10.51
CA ALA A 23 -1.14 -5.15 11.28
C ALA A 23 0.12 -6.02 11.56
N GLY A 24 1.22 -5.76 10.86
CA GLY A 24 2.48 -6.49 10.97
C GLY A 24 3.40 -6.21 9.79
N THR A 25 4.59 -6.81 9.81
CA THR A 25 5.57 -6.74 8.71
C THR A 25 5.60 -8.06 7.97
N THR A 26 5.67 -8.01 6.63
CA THR A 26 5.82 -9.19 5.77
C THR A 26 6.91 -8.96 4.75
N ALA A 27 7.61 -10.04 4.38
CA ALA A 27 8.58 -10.06 3.28
C ALA A 27 8.01 -10.72 2.00
N LEU A 28 6.71 -11.07 2.00
CA LEU A 28 6.09 -11.81 0.90
C LEU A 28 5.85 -10.91 -0.33
N CYS A 29 5.25 -9.74 -0.13
CA CYS A 29 4.87 -8.87 -1.23
C CYS A 29 4.81 -7.40 -0.82
N THR A 30 4.92 -6.52 -1.81
CA THR A 30 4.73 -5.07 -1.64
C THR A 30 3.85 -4.53 -2.77
N VAL A 31 2.99 -3.56 -2.44
CA VAL A 31 2.14 -2.86 -3.40
C VAL A 31 2.59 -1.40 -3.46
N GLY A 32 2.88 -0.92 -4.67
CA GLY A 32 3.28 0.45 -4.93
C GLY A 32 2.17 1.44 -4.56
N ARG A 33 2.56 2.64 -4.14
CA ARG A 33 1.62 3.70 -3.70
C ARG A 33 0.66 4.15 -4.81
N CYS A 34 1.03 3.92 -6.08
CA CYS A 34 0.23 4.20 -7.28
C CYS A 34 -0.69 3.03 -7.70
N GLY A 35 -0.63 1.88 -7.00
CA GLY A 35 -1.55 0.74 -7.19
C GLY A 35 -1.29 -0.15 -8.41
N ASN A 36 -0.39 0.23 -9.32
CA ASN A 36 -0.07 -0.57 -10.50
C ASN A 36 1.11 -1.52 -10.30
N ASP A 37 2.01 -1.21 -9.36
CA ASP A 37 3.23 -1.97 -9.16
C ASP A 37 3.04 -2.99 -8.03
N ILE A 38 3.13 -4.28 -8.34
CA ILE A 38 3.09 -5.37 -7.36
C ILE A 38 4.40 -6.14 -7.44
N HIS A 39 5.06 -6.31 -6.29
CA HIS A 39 6.29 -7.08 -6.20
C HIS A 39 6.11 -8.30 -5.32
N TYR A 40 6.54 -9.46 -5.79
CA TYR A 40 6.59 -10.72 -5.04
C TYR A 40 8.02 -11.03 -4.63
N ARG A 41 8.29 -11.07 -3.31
CA ARG A 41 9.65 -11.22 -2.73
C ARG A 41 10.73 -10.28 -3.31
N GLY A 42 10.31 -9.15 -3.88
CA GLY A 42 11.19 -8.16 -4.53
C GLY A 42 11.24 -8.24 -6.06
N TYR A 43 10.61 -9.23 -6.70
CA TYR A 43 10.48 -9.32 -8.15
C TYR A 43 9.18 -8.69 -8.64
N ASP A 44 9.22 -7.94 -9.73
CA ASP A 44 8.03 -7.42 -10.40
C ASP A 44 7.14 -8.57 -10.89
N ILE A 45 5.83 -8.48 -10.61
CA ILE A 45 4.85 -9.48 -11.03
C ILE A 45 4.87 -9.72 -12.54
N LEU A 46 5.16 -8.71 -13.36
CA LEU A 46 5.24 -8.85 -14.81
C LEU A 46 6.45 -9.67 -15.24
N VAL A 47 7.53 -9.61 -14.49
CA VAL A 47 8.73 -10.43 -14.73
C VAL A 47 8.45 -11.88 -14.36
N VAL A 48 7.86 -12.12 -13.18
CA VAL A 48 7.50 -13.48 -12.73
C VAL A 48 6.50 -14.11 -13.69
N ALA A 49 5.44 -13.39 -14.06
CA ALA A 49 4.42 -13.91 -14.99
C ALA A 49 4.96 -14.24 -16.39
N GLY A 50 6.04 -13.59 -16.81
CA GLY A 50 6.66 -13.84 -18.12
C GLY A 50 7.68 -14.97 -18.12
N GLN A 51 8.15 -15.43 -16.96
CA GLN A 51 9.32 -16.32 -16.84
C GLN A 51 9.09 -17.55 -15.96
N CYS A 52 8.03 -17.58 -15.16
CA CYS A 52 7.78 -18.61 -14.16
C CYS A 52 6.39 -19.24 -14.34
N GLU A 53 6.26 -20.50 -13.95
CA GLU A 53 4.98 -21.17 -13.75
C GLU A 53 4.45 -20.97 -12.33
N PHE A 54 3.20 -21.34 -12.06
CA PHE A 54 2.55 -21.06 -10.77
C PHE A 54 3.19 -21.84 -9.61
N GLU A 55 3.80 -22.98 -9.89
CA GLU A 55 4.41 -23.88 -8.94
C GLU A 55 5.85 -23.52 -8.53
N GLU A 56 6.47 -22.50 -9.13
CA GLU A 56 7.80 -21.97 -8.79
C GLU A 56 7.77 -20.92 -7.65
#